data_AF-A0AAD1WV05-F1
#
_entry.id   AF-A0AAD1WV05-F1
#
_cell.length_a   1.000
_cell.length_b   1.000
_cell.length_c   1.000
_cell.angle_alpha   90.00
_cell.angle_beta   90.00
_cell.angle_gamma   90.00
#
_symmetry.space_group_name_H-M   'P 1'
#
loop_
_entity.id
_entity.type
_entity.pdbx_description
1 polymer ?
#
loop_
_entity_poly.entity_id
_entity_poly.type
_entity_poly.pdbx_seq_one_letter_code
_entity_poly.pdbx_strand_id
1 'polypeptide(L)'
;VVALTLMTASGEVIECSQSSSPEIFQAARLHLGCLGVILTVTLQCKSSFNLQEIHFSSTLQEVLDNLDNHLNSSEYFRFFWFPHTDKVSAYYQDPTDK
;
A
#
# COMPACT_ATOMS: atom_id res chain seq x y z
N VAL A 1 4.24 -9.08 -0.47
CA VAL A 1 5.53 -9.80 -0.23
C VAL A 1 5.21 -11.20 0.21
N VAL A 2 5.79 -12.22 -0.42
CA VAL A 2 5.57 -13.64 -0.06
C VAL A 2 6.81 -14.32 0.51
N ALA A 3 8.00 -13.79 0.22
CA ALA A 3 9.27 -14.21 0.82
C ALA A 3 10.27 -13.05 0.77
N LEU A 4 11.31 -13.12 1.58
CA LEU A 4 12.44 -12.19 1.57
C LEU A 4 13.71 -12.86 2.08
N THR A 5 14.86 -12.29 1.74
CA THR A 5 16.16 -12.63 2.32
C THR A 5 16.67 -11.46 3.13
N LEU A 6 16.97 -11.68 4.42
CA LEU A 6 17.46 -10.68 5.38
C LEU A 6 18.90 -11.00 5.77
N MET A 7 19.78 -10.00 5.78
CA MET A 7 21.10 -10.09 6.41
C MET A 7 21.07 -9.39 7.76
N THR A 8 21.40 -10.12 8.83
CA THR A 8 21.43 -9.59 10.20
C THR A 8 22.77 -8.90 10.52
N ALA A 9 22.86 -8.27 11.69
CA ALA A 9 24.10 -7.63 12.15
C ALA A 9 25.28 -8.60 12.36
N SER A 10 25.03 -9.90 12.55
CA SER A 10 26.09 -10.92 12.63
C SER A 10 26.64 -11.33 11.26
N GLY A 11 26.06 -10.82 10.17
CA GLY A 11 26.34 -11.26 8.81
C GLY A 11 25.59 -12.54 8.40
N GLU A 12 24.75 -13.08 9.29
CA GLU A 12 23.89 -14.23 8.97
C GLU A 12 22.83 -13.83 7.92
N VAL A 13 22.65 -14.69 6.92
CA VAL A 13 21.66 -14.52 5.86
C VAL A 13 20.51 -15.50 6.09
N ILE A 14 19.32 -14.95 6.27
CA ILE A 14 18.11 -15.70 6.59
C ILE A 14 17.12 -15.54 5.45
N GLU A 15 16.71 -16.65 4.84
CA GLU A 15 15.58 -16.70 3.93
C GLU A 15 14.31 -17.02 4.72
N CYS A 16 13.28 -16.18 4.60
CA CYS A 16 12.03 -16.37 5.31
C CYS A 16 10.81 -16.07 4.45
N SER A 17 9.73 -16.77 4.75
CA SER A 17 8.44 -16.71 4.08
C SER A 17 7.34 -17.08 5.08
N GLN A 18 6.09 -17.14 4.62
CA GLN A 18 5.00 -17.59 5.49
C GLN A 18 5.12 -19.07 5.92
N SER A 19 5.82 -19.90 5.14
CA SER A 19 6.04 -21.33 5.45
C SER A 19 7.42 -21.63 6.03
N SER A 20 8.39 -20.72 5.87
CA SER A 20 9.76 -20.86 6.37
C SER A 20 10.11 -19.72 7.30
N SER A 21 10.39 -20.00 8.58
CA SER A 21 10.69 -18.99 9.61
C SER A 21 9.62 -17.88 9.69
N PRO A 22 8.33 -18.25 9.93
CA PRO A 22 7.20 -17.31 9.85
C PRO A 22 7.31 -16.14 10.84
N GLU A 23 7.86 -16.35 12.02
CA GLU A 23 8.06 -15.29 13.02
C GLU A 23 9.06 -14.23 12.53
N ILE A 24 10.19 -14.67 11.97
CA ILE A 24 11.19 -13.78 11.37
C ILE A 24 10.59 -13.06 10.16
N PHE A 25 9.82 -13.76 9.33
CA PHE A 25 9.15 -13.15 8.18
C PHE A 25 8.19 -12.03 8.60
N GLN A 26 7.37 -12.24 9.63
CA GLN A 26 6.47 -11.19 10.14
C GLN A 26 7.25 -10.01 10.75
N ALA A 27 8.29 -10.29 11.53
CA ALA A 27 9.14 -9.25 12.12
C ALA A 27 9.85 -8.41 11.04
N ALA A 28 10.39 -9.07 10.00
CA ALA A 28 11.08 -8.43 8.89
C ALA A 28 10.17 -7.52 8.05
N ARG A 29 8.87 -7.81 7.94
CA ARG A 29 7.91 -6.96 7.19
C ARG A 29 7.67 -5.59 7.81
N LEU A 30 7.94 -5.44 9.10
CA LEU A 30 7.71 -4.21 9.88
C LEU A 30 8.99 -3.71 10.56
N HIS A 31 10.16 -4.17 10.10
CA HIS A 31 11.42 -3.95 10.85
C HIS A 31 11.97 -2.54 10.74
N LEU A 32 11.60 -1.77 9.70
CA LEU A 32 12.13 -0.42 9.46
C LEU A 32 13.67 -0.37 9.45
N GLY A 33 14.34 -1.47 9.11
CA GLY A 33 15.80 -1.59 9.12
C GLY A 33 16.43 -2.06 10.43
N CYS A 34 15.67 -2.23 11.52
CA CYS A 34 16.25 -2.52 12.84
C CYS A 34 16.78 -3.97 12.99
N LEU A 35 16.23 -4.91 12.22
CA LEU A 35 16.63 -6.33 12.24
C LEU A 35 17.77 -6.65 11.26
N GLY A 36 18.17 -5.68 10.43
CA GLY A 36 19.17 -5.86 9.38
C GLY A 36 18.74 -5.33 8.02
N VAL A 37 19.47 -5.73 6.98
CA VAL A 37 19.29 -5.25 5.61
C VAL A 37 18.58 -6.31 4.77
N ILE A 38 17.51 -5.92 4.09
CA ILE A 38 16.83 -6.79 3.13
C ILE A 38 17.68 -6.88 1.86
N LEU A 39 18.06 -8.10 1.47
CA LEU A 39 18.83 -8.36 0.26
C LEU A 39 17.92 -8.59 -0.94
N THR A 40 16.85 -9.36 -0.76
CA THR A 40 15.90 -9.72 -1.82
C THR A 40 14.47 -9.74 -1.27
N VAL A 41 13.51 -9.50 -2.16
CA VAL A 41 12.07 -9.57 -1.85
C VAL A 41 11.36 -10.28 -3.00
N THR A 42 10.51 -11.24 -2.67
CA THR A 42 9.61 -11.89 -3.62
C THR A 42 8.21 -11.26 -3.50
N LEU A 43 7.70 -10.72 -4.60
CA LEU A 43 6.38 -10.09 -4.67
C LEU A 43 5.40 -11.01 -5.41
N GLN A 44 4.23 -11.22 -4.81
CA GLN A 44 3.11 -11.82 -5.53
C GLN A 44 2.45 -10.74 -6.39
N CYS A 45 2.70 -10.80 -7.70
CA CYS A 45 2.07 -9.90 -8.66
C CYS A 45 0.66 -10.43 -9.02
N LYS A 46 -0.29 -9.52 -9.25
CA LYS A 46 -1.55 -9.83 -9.96
C LYS A 46 -1.29 -9.74 -11.47
N SER A 47 -2.18 -10.32 -12.28
CA SER A 47 -2.17 -10.15 -13.73
C SER A 47 -2.23 -8.68 -14.11
N SER A 48 -1.67 -8.30 -15.25
CA SER A 48 -1.76 -6.93 -15.77
C SER A 48 -3.21 -6.55 -16.06
N PHE A 49 -3.60 -5.31 -15.74
CA PHE A 49 -4.92 -4.75 -15.99
C PHE A 49 -4.80 -3.25 -16.28
N ASN A 50 -5.81 -2.67 -16.95
CA ASN A 50 -5.90 -1.23 -17.17
C ASN A 50 -6.55 -0.57 -15.95
N LEU A 51 -6.05 0.60 -15.55
CA LEU A 51 -6.56 1.37 -14.42
C LEU A 51 -7.11 2.70 -14.94
N GLN A 52 -8.38 3.00 -14.66
CA GLN A 52 -8.96 4.31 -14.97
C GLN A 52 -8.85 5.21 -13.75
N GLU A 53 -8.23 6.38 -13.88
CA GLU A 53 -8.26 7.44 -12.87
C GLU A 53 -9.34 8.47 -13.22
N ILE A 54 -10.20 8.77 -12.26
CA ILE A 54 -11.16 9.88 -12.30
C ILE A 54 -10.78 10.86 -11.19
N HIS A 55 -10.48 12.09 -11.59
CA HIS A 55 -10.07 13.16 -10.68
C HIS A 55 -11.15 14.26 -10.63
N PHE A 56 -11.49 14.72 -9.44
CA PHE A 56 -12.47 15.79 -9.23
C PHE A 56 -12.14 16.65 -8.01
N SER A 57 -12.67 17.88 -8.00
CA SER A 57 -12.58 18.78 -6.85
C SER A 57 -13.81 18.64 -5.95
N SER A 58 -13.61 18.77 -4.65
CA SER A 58 -14.69 18.79 -3.64
C SER A 58 -14.25 19.66 -2.45
N THR A 59 -15.06 19.69 -1.40
CA THR A 59 -14.69 20.25 -0.11
C THR A 59 -14.37 19.17 0.92
N LEU A 60 -13.61 19.52 1.95
CA LEU A 60 -13.29 18.57 3.02
C LEU A 60 -14.56 18.06 3.72
N GLN A 61 -15.52 18.94 3.98
CA GLN A 61 -16.76 18.57 4.66
C GLN A 61 -17.56 17.55 3.82
N GLU A 62 -17.76 17.82 2.52
CA GLU A 62 -18.49 16.91 1.62
C GLU A 62 -17.86 15.52 1.55
N VAL A 63 -16.53 15.45 1.44
CA VAL A 63 -15.80 14.18 1.37
C VAL A 63 -15.91 13.40 2.67
N LEU A 64 -15.82 14.08 3.82
CA LEU A 64 -15.93 13.41 5.12
C LEU A 64 -17.37 12.95 5.40
N ASP A 65 -18.37 13.76 5.06
CA ASP A 65 -19.79 13.42 5.23
C ASP A 65 -20.21 12.24 4.35
N ASN A 66 -19.54 12.05 3.20
CA ASN A 66 -19.81 10.97 2.26
C ASN A 66 -18.69 9.93 2.21
N LEU A 67 -17.82 9.86 3.23
CA LEU A 67 -16.61 9.04 3.18
C LEU A 67 -16.92 7.55 2.94
N ASP A 68 -17.93 7.02 3.62
CA ASP A 68 -18.37 5.63 3.42
C ASP A 68 -18.86 5.39 1.99
N ASN A 69 -19.56 6.34 1.40
CA ASN A 69 -20.00 6.23 0.00
C ASN A 69 -18.79 6.21 -0.94
N HIS A 70 -17.80 7.09 -0.73
CA HIS A 70 -16.58 7.11 -1.53
C HIS A 70 -15.79 5.80 -1.42
N LEU A 71 -15.59 5.27 -0.21
CA LEU A 71 -14.87 4.02 0.04
C LEU A 71 -15.59 2.78 -0.53
N ASN A 72 -16.92 2.79 -0.56
CA ASN A 72 -17.70 1.70 -1.15
C ASN A 72 -17.82 1.80 -2.68
N SER A 73 -17.60 2.98 -3.27
CA SER A 73 -17.79 3.22 -4.71
C SER A 73 -16.54 2.96 -5.55
N SER A 74 -15.35 2.96 -4.96
CA SER A 74 -14.06 2.79 -5.66
C SER A 74 -13.12 1.91 -4.84
N GLU A 75 -12.44 0.97 -5.49
CA GLU A 75 -11.44 0.08 -4.90
C GLU A 75 -10.23 0.88 -4.38
N TYR A 76 -9.88 1.97 -5.06
CA TYR A 76 -8.76 2.85 -4.69
C TYR A 76 -9.19 4.32 -4.61
N PHE A 77 -10.03 4.66 -3.63
CA PHE A 77 -10.33 6.06 -3.31
C PHE A 77 -9.18 6.72 -2.54
N ARG A 78 -8.81 7.94 -2.95
CA ARG A 78 -7.92 8.82 -2.18
C ARG A 78 -8.31 10.28 -2.36
N PHE A 79 -7.94 11.12 -1.40
CA PHE A 79 -8.09 12.56 -1.54
C PHE A 79 -6.96 13.32 -0.84
N PHE A 80 -6.65 14.50 -1.36
CA PHE A 80 -5.70 15.45 -0.77
C PHE A 80 -6.45 16.69 -0.35
N TRP A 81 -6.33 17.05 0.92
CA TRP A 81 -6.84 18.31 1.46
C TRP A 81 -5.74 19.37 1.48
N PHE A 82 -6.07 20.59 1.06
CA PHE A 82 -5.14 21.71 1.05
C PHE A 82 -5.33 22.59 2.29
N PRO A 83 -4.32 22.69 3.18
CA PRO A 83 -4.42 23.49 4.41
C PRO A 83 -4.81 24.95 4.14
N HIS A 84 -5.48 25.57 5.12
CA HIS A 84 -6.02 26.93 5.05
C HIS A 84 -7.10 27.15 3.98
N THR A 85 -7.61 26.07 3.38
CA THR A 85 -8.75 26.10 2.45
C THR A 85 -9.75 25.01 2.83
N ASP A 86 -10.95 25.10 2.26
CA ASP A 86 -11.93 24.01 2.27
C ASP A 86 -11.69 22.99 1.14
N LYS A 87 -10.69 23.21 0.27
CA LYS A 87 -10.55 22.49 -1.00
C LYS A 87 -9.91 21.13 -0.85
N VAL A 88 -10.48 20.18 -1.58
CA VAL A 88 -9.99 18.81 -1.70
C VAL A 88 -9.86 18.42 -3.17
N SER A 89 -8.79 17.72 -3.47
CA SER A 89 -8.57 17.01 -4.73
C SER A 89 -8.81 15.52 -4.49
N ALA A 90 -9.90 14.98 -5.04
CA ALA A 90 -10.33 13.60 -4.83
C ALA A 90 -10.13 12.74 -6.09
N TYR A 91 -9.82 11.47 -5.90
CA TYR A 91 -9.46 10.54 -6.96
C TYR A 91 -10.15 9.20 -6.72
N TYR A 92 -10.79 8.69 -7.76
CA TYR A 92 -11.13 7.28 -7.90
C TYR A 92 -10.16 6.64 -8.88
N GLN A 93 -9.65 5.47 -8.53
CA GLN A 93 -8.82 4.68 -9.41
C GLN A 93 -9.38 3.27 -9.37
N ASP A 94 -9.82 2.74 -10.51
CA ASP A 94 -10.49 1.44 -10.57
C ASP A 94 -10.04 0.64 -11.79
N PRO A 95 -9.95 -0.70 -11.69
CA PRO A 95 -9.72 -1.55 -12.84
C PRO A 95 -10.78 -1.33 -13.94
N THR A 96 -10.35 -1.33 -15.20
CA THR A 96 -11.24 -1.15 -16.34
C THR A 96 -10.84 -2.06 -17.51
N ASP A 97 -11.81 -2.37 -18.37
CA ASP A 97 -11.59 -3.09 -19.63
C ASP A 97 -11.43 -2.14 -20.83
N LYS A 98 -11.49 -0.83 -20.59
CA LYS A 98 -11.29 0.21 -21.62
C LYS A 98 -9.83 0.32 -22.07
#